data_AF-A0A954L7B7-F1
#
_entry.id   AF-A0A954L7B7-F1
#
_cell.length_a   1.000
_cell.length_b   1.000
_cell.length_c   1.000
_cell.angle_alpha   90.00
_cell.angle_beta   90.00
_cell.angle_gamma   90.00
#
_symmetry.space_group_name_H-M   'P 1'
#
loop_
_entity.id
_entity.type
_entity.pdbx_description
1 polymer ?
#
loop_
_entity_poly.entity_id
_entity_poly.type
_entity_poly.pdbx_seq_one_letter_code
_entity_poly.pdbx_strand_id
1 'polypeptide(L)'
;GNEADYVQWLSDSGLKVTKVFDWTDQVYRTWEICRDRVNRTAMRTVAKIVDRGQLIFLDRFQKILDAYQTRAMKYGCFIAEKPGRKSPS
;
A
#
# COMPACT_ATOMS: atom_id res chain seq x y z
N GLY A 1 3.19 13.79 -6.13
CA GLY A 1 2.30 14.45 -5.17
C GLY A 1 2.66 13.98 -3.79
N ASN A 2 2.75 14.89 -2.83
CA ASN A 2 2.86 14.58 -1.41
C ASN A 2 1.46 14.54 -0.76
N GLU A 3 1.40 14.21 0.53
CA GLU A 3 0.14 14.14 1.28
C GLU A 3 -0.70 15.43 1.19
N ALA A 4 -0.05 16.59 1.25
CA ALA A 4 -0.72 17.88 1.19
C ALA A 4 -1.39 18.12 -0.18
N ASP A 5 -0.76 17.67 -1.26
CA ASP A 5 -1.37 17.74 -2.60
C ASP A 5 -2.67 16.94 -2.66
N TYR A 6 -2.70 15.75 -2.04
CA TYR A 6 -3.91 14.92 -1.99
C TYR A 6 -5.00 15.54 -1.11
N VAL A 7 -4.64 16.12 0.04
CA VAL A 7 -5.60 16.85 0.89
C VAL A 7 -6.20 18.04 0.14
N GLN A 8 -5.37 18.78 -0.60
CA GLN A 8 -5.82 19.91 -1.41
C GLN A 8 -6.78 19.45 -2.50
N TRP A 9 -6.43 18.43 -3.29
CA TRP A 9 -7.31 17.92 -4.34
C TRP A 9 -8.65 17.39 -3.81
N LEU A 10 -8.64 16.71 -2.66
CA LEU A 10 -9.87 16.27 -2.00
C LEU A 10 -10.71 17.47 -1.53
N SER A 11 -10.07 18.50 -0.98
CA SER A 11 -10.73 19.72 -0.52
C SER A 11 -11.34 20.51 -1.68
N ASP A 12 -10.60 20.65 -2.78
CA ASP A 12 -11.04 21.31 -4.02
C ASP A 12 -12.24 20.60 -4.66
N SER A 13 -12.37 19.29 -4.44
CA SER A 13 -13.55 18.52 -4.87
C SER A 13 -14.79 18.73 -3.99
N GLY A 14 -14.69 19.54 -2.93
CA GLY A 14 -15.77 19.82 -1.98
C GLY A 14 -15.90 18.78 -0.86
N LEU A 15 -14.91 17.90 -0.67
CA LEU A 15 -14.85 16.99 0.46
C LEU A 15 -14.09 17.63 1.63
N LYS A 16 -14.50 17.35 2.86
CA LYS A 16 -13.75 17.72 4.05
C LYS A 16 -12.92 16.52 4.50
N VAL A 17 -11.60 16.57 4.31
CA VAL A 17 -10.69 15.55 4.85
C VAL A 17 -10.72 15.64 6.39
N THR A 18 -11.09 14.53 7.05
CA THR A 18 -11.21 14.46 8.50
C THR A 18 -10.02 13.76 9.15
N LYS A 19 -9.41 12.80 8.46
CA LYS A 19 -8.20 12.11 8.92
C LYS A 19 -7.30 11.76 7.76
N VAL A 20 -6.00 11.81 8.02
CA VAL A 20 -4.98 11.25 7.15
C VAL A 20 -4.12 10.32 7.99
N PHE A 21 -3.85 9.14 7.48
CA PHE A 21 -2.96 8.18 8.11
C PHE A 21 -1.83 7.81 7.15
N ASP A 22 -0.61 7.83 7.65
CA ASP A 22 0.51 7.18 6.99
C ASP A 22 0.54 5.71 7.43
N TRP A 23 0.24 4.80 6.51
CA TRP A 23 0.30 3.36 6.72
C TRP A 23 1.54 2.72 6.10
N THR A 24 2.53 3.52 5.71
CA THR A 24 3.72 3.05 5.01
C THR A 24 4.44 1.95 5.79
N ASP A 25 4.63 2.12 7.09
CA ASP A 25 5.35 1.14 7.93
C ASP A 25 4.56 -0.16 8.12
N GLN A 26 3.22 -0.08 8.28
CA GLN A 26 2.34 -1.25 8.42
C GLN A 26 2.29 -2.05 7.12
N VAL A 27 2.22 -1.36 5.99
CA VAL A 27 2.26 -1.97 4.65
C VAL A 27 3.63 -2.59 4.41
N TYR A 28 4.72 -1.85 4.65
CA TYR A 28 6.08 -2.37 4.56
C TYR A 28 6.25 -3.67 5.37
N ARG A 29 5.80 -3.67 6.63
CA ARG A 29 5.85 -4.86 7.49
C ARG A 29 5.05 -6.04 6.94
N THR A 30 3.89 -5.77 6.34
CA THR A 30 3.07 -6.80 5.70
C THR A 30 3.83 -7.42 4.52
N TRP A 31 4.49 -6.59 3.69
CA TRP A 31 5.31 -7.06 2.58
C TRP A 31 6.50 -7.90 3.07
N GLU A 32 7.16 -7.53 4.17
CA GLU A 32 8.23 -8.34 4.78
C GLU A 32 7.74 -9.74 5.17
N ILE A 33 6.60 -9.83 5.85
CA ILE A 33 6.00 -11.10 6.27
C ILE A 33 5.67 -11.98 5.06
N CYS A 34 5.10 -11.39 4.00
CA CYS A 34 4.79 -12.11 2.77
C CYS A 34 6.06 -12.67 2.10
N ARG A 35 7.12 -11.85 1.99
CA ARG A 35 8.42 -12.30 1.45
C ARG A 35 8.99 -13.45 2.27
N ASP A 36 9.01 -13.31 3.59
CA ASP A 36 9.60 -14.30 4.49
C ASP A 36 8.85 -15.64 4.41
N ARG A 37 7.52 -15.60 4.26
CA ARG A 37 6.70 -16.80 4.02
C ARG A 37 7.03 -17.48 2.69
N VAL A 38 7.14 -16.71 1.60
CA VAL A 38 7.51 -17.24 0.28
C VAL A 38 8.89 -17.91 0.32
N ASN A 39 9.86 -17.26 0.97
CA ASN A 39 11.22 -17.78 1.10
C ASN A 39 11.29 -19.04 1.97
N ARG A 40 10.59 -19.07 3.12
CA ARG A 40 10.58 -20.23 4.03
C ARG A 40 9.88 -21.45 3.45
N THR A 41 8.82 -21.26 2.68
CA THR A 41 8.02 -22.39 2.14
C THR A 41 8.66 -23.02 0.90
N ALA A 42 9.89 -22.64 0.55
CA ALA A 42 10.56 -23.06 -0.68
C ALA A 42 9.64 -22.97 -1.90
N MET A 43 8.85 -21.88 -2.01
CA MET A 43 7.91 -21.67 -3.11
C MET A 43 8.59 -21.71 -4.48
N ARG A 44 9.92 -21.56 -4.56
CA ARG A 44 10.69 -21.84 -5.78
C ARG A 44 10.47 -23.26 -6.34
N THR A 45 10.22 -24.25 -5.49
CA THR A 45 9.92 -25.63 -5.90
C THR A 45 8.45 -25.77 -6.31
N VAL A 46 7.52 -25.11 -5.59
CA VAL A 46 6.08 -25.06 -5.91
C VAL A 46 5.79 -24.23 -7.17
N ALA A 47 6.63 -23.25 -7.47
CA ALA A 47 6.54 -22.41 -8.65
C ALA A 47 6.99 -23.07 -9.95
N LYS A 48 7.45 -24.33 -9.89
CA LYS A 48 7.47 -25.19 -11.09
C LYS A 48 6.06 -25.63 -11.50
N ILE A 49 5.11 -25.61 -10.55
CA ILE A 49 3.69 -25.99 -10.74
C ILE A 49 2.81 -24.74 -10.88
N VAL A 50 3.13 -23.66 -10.17
CA VAL A 50 2.43 -22.37 -10.27
C VAL A 50 3.12 -21.49 -11.31
N ASP A 51 2.36 -21.02 -12.29
CA ASP A 51 2.78 -20.27 -13.48
C ASP A 51 3.97 -19.30 -13.30
N ARG A 52 4.86 -19.23 -14.31
CA ARG A 52 6.08 -18.38 -14.31
C ARG A 52 5.78 -16.89 -14.05
N GLY A 53 4.58 -16.41 -14.36
CA GLY A 53 4.17 -15.03 -14.07
C GLY A 53 4.20 -14.69 -12.57
N GLN A 54 3.85 -15.65 -11.71
CA GLN A 54 3.87 -15.48 -10.25
C GLN A 54 5.31 -15.37 -9.73
N LEU A 55 6.28 -16.06 -10.34
CA LEU A 55 7.70 -15.94 -9.99
C LEU A 55 8.27 -14.56 -10.31
N ILE A 56 7.93 -14.01 -11.46
CA ILE A 56 8.37 -12.66 -11.85
C ILE A 56 7.84 -11.61 -10.87
N PHE A 57 6.63 -11.82 -10.33
CA PHE A 57 6.08 -10.96 -9.29
C PHE A 57 6.85 -11.07 -7.97
N LEU A 58 7.27 -12.28 -7.57
CA LEU A 58 8.12 -12.49 -6.39
C LEU A 58 9.51 -11.87 -6.52
N ASP A 59 10.09 -11.83 -7.73
CA ASP A 59 11.35 -11.13 -7.97
C ASP A 59 11.22 -9.60 -7.88
N ARG A 60 10.01 -9.06 -8.14
CA ARG A 60 9.71 -7.63 -8.01
C ARG A 60 9.34 -7.22 -6.58
N PHE A 61 9.04 -8.18 -5.71
CA PHE A 61 8.69 -7.96 -4.30
C PHE A 61 9.79 -7.21 -3.54
N GLN A 62 11.05 -7.57 -3.78
CA GLN A 62 12.18 -6.87 -3.15
C GLN A 62 12.27 -5.42 -3.63
N LYS A 63 12.02 -5.14 -4.92
CA LYS A 63 11.98 -3.75 -5.44
C LYS A 63 10.86 -2.92 -4.81
N ILE A 64 9.70 -3.54 -4.54
CA ILE A 64 8.60 -2.87 -3.84
C ILE A 64 9.01 -2.56 -2.39
N LEU A 65 9.62 -3.52 -1.69
CA LEU A 65 10.15 -3.32 -0.34
C LEU A 65 11.22 -2.22 -0.30
N ASP A 66 12.15 -2.23 -1.25
CA ASP A 66 13.22 -1.22 -1.36
C ASP A 66 12.61 0.17 -1.59
N ALA A 67 11.55 0.28 -2.40
CA ALA A 67 10.85 1.54 -2.63
C ALA A 67 10.18 2.09 -1.35
N TYR A 68 9.61 1.22 -0.52
CA TYR A 68 9.10 1.62 0.80
C TYR A 68 10.21 1.98 1.78
N GLN A 69 11.28 1.17 1.85
CA GLN A 69 12.42 1.40 2.76
C GLN A 69 13.16 2.71 2.45
N THR A 70 13.34 3.02 1.16
CA THR A 70 13.95 4.27 0.70
C THR A 70 12.99 5.46 0.75
N ARG A 71 11.74 5.25 1.18
CA ARG A 71 10.65 6.25 1.19
C ARG A 71 10.34 6.84 -0.19
N ALA A 72 10.76 6.17 -1.26
CA ALA A 72 10.35 6.48 -2.62
C ALA A 72 8.85 6.18 -2.85
N MET A 73 8.28 5.31 -2.01
CA MET A 73 6.85 5.00 -1.98
C MET A 73 6.29 5.23 -0.58
N LYS A 74 5.10 5.86 -0.53
CA LYS A 74 4.30 6.02 0.68
C LYS A 74 2.92 5.42 0.47
N TYR A 75 2.31 4.95 1.55
CA TYR A 75 0.94 4.46 1.56
C TYR A 75 0.08 5.33 2.48
N GLY A 76 -0.63 6.30 1.89
CA GLY A 76 -1.53 7.19 2.63
C GLY A 76 -2.98 6.68 2.61
N CYS A 77 -3.66 6.77 3.75
CA CYS A 77 -5.10 6.57 3.86
C CYS A 77 -5.78 7.90 4.20
N PHE A 78 -6.70 8.35 3.36
CA PHE A 78 -7.44 9.60 3.53
C PHE A 78 -8.91 9.29 3.84
N ILE A 79 -9.40 9.81 4.96
CA ILE A 79 -10.81 9.78 5.31
C ILE A 79 -11.37 11.17 5.06
N ALA A 80 -12.41 11.25 4.21
CA ALA A 80 -13.05 12.50 3.89
C ALA A 80 -14.58 12.35 3.92
N GLU A 81 -15.24 13.44 4.31
CA GLU A 81 -16.69 13.50 4.44
C GLU A 81 -17.24 14.49 3.42
N LYS A 82 -18.41 14.17 2.84
CA LYS A 82 -19.15 15.12 2.02
C LYS A 82 -19.94 16.05 2.95
N PRO A 83 -19.68 17.37 2.95
CA PRO A 83 -20.45 18.33 3.73
C PRO A 83 -21.93 18.24 3.32
N GLY A 84 -22.83 17.95 4.27
CA GLY A 84 -24.27 17.90 4.04
C GLY A 84 -24.92 16.51 4.01
N ARG A 85 -24.15 15.41 4.02
CA ARG A 85 -24.70 14.07 4.28
C ARG A 85 -24.61 13.81 5.78
N LYS A 86 -25.73 13.91 6.51
CA LYS A 86 -25.81 13.44 7.90
C LYS A 86 -25.41 11.97 7.93
N SER A 87 -24.40 11.62 8.72
CA SER A 87 -24.11 10.22 9.06
C SER A 87 -25.32 9.66 9.82
N PRO A 88 -25.79 8.43 9.52
CA PRO A 88 -26.80 7.81 10.35
C PRO A 88 -26.19 7.61 11.74
N SER A 89 -26.90 8.17 12.73
CA SER A 89 -26.68 8.03 14.17
C SER A 89 -26.66 6.59 14.63
#